data_AF-A0AA41T4Q7-F1
#
_entry.id   AF-A0AA41T4Q7-F1
#
_cell.length_a   1.000
_cell.length_b   1.000
_cell.length_c   1.000
_cell.angle_alpha   90.00
_cell.angle_beta   90.00
_cell.angle_gamma   90.00
#
_symmetry.space_group_name_H-M   'P 1'
#
loop_
_entity.id
_entity.type
_entity.pdbx_description
1 polymer ?
#
loop_
_entity_poly.entity_id
_entity_poly.type
_entity_poly.pdbx_seq_one_letter_code
_entity_poly.pdbx_strand_id
1 'polypeptide(L)'
;MWISASADASEAGAEKALLEEEEEAAAAENPLAFLCSGCPRPLDYSLSWVSGREDTNCILLRCVSCNVSVDKEQKLSKCKDENGCILETLYCKGCSLKLGHVYRCTPKNLDYKRDLFCLSVETIESYTLDV
;
A
#
# COMPACT_ATOMS: atom_id res chain seq x y z
N MET A 1 49.80 -24.70 32.61
CA MET A 1 49.56 -23.74 31.51
C MET A 1 48.06 -23.79 31.17
N TRP A 2 47.31 -22.69 31.39
CA TRP A 2 46.18 -22.12 30.58
C TRP A 2 45.45 -23.06 29.58
N ILE A 3 44.12 -23.10 29.40
CA ILE A 3 42.96 -22.27 29.82
C ILE A 3 41.64 -23.07 29.65
N SER A 4 40.61 -22.65 30.41
CA SER A 4 39.18 -22.99 30.42
C SER A 4 38.35 -22.53 29.20
N ALA A 5 37.16 -23.12 28.99
CA ALA A 5 35.86 -22.45 28.70
C ALA A 5 34.80 -23.55 28.47
N SER A 6 33.85 -23.82 29.36
CA SER A 6 32.59 -23.12 29.66
C SER A 6 31.62 -23.01 28.48
N ALA A 7 30.41 -23.52 28.75
CA ALA A 7 29.25 -23.67 27.88
C ALA A 7 28.80 -22.41 27.14
N ASP A 8 28.11 -22.59 26.02
CA ASP A 8 26.98 -21.73 25.69
C ASP A 8 25.89 -22.52 24.96
N ALA A 9 24.72 -22.61 25.60
CA ALA A 9 23.50 -23.23 25.10
C ALA A 9 22.39 -22.16 24.99
N SER A 10 22.76 -20.92 24.68
CA SER A 10 21.87 -19.76 24.68
C SER A 10 21.43 -19.28 23.29
N GLU A 11 22.06 -19.74 22.20
CA GLU A 11 21.80 -19.20 20.86
C GLU A 11 20.49 -19.73 20.21
N ALA A 12 20.05 -20.94 20.55
CA ALA A 12 18.84 -21.53 19.95
C ALA A 12 17.50 -20.93 20.48
N GLY A 13 17.54 -20.22 21.61
CA GLY A 13 16.35 -19.61 22.21
C GLY A 13 16.03 -18.22 21.66
N ALA A 14 17.05 -17.46 21.24
CA ALA A 14 16.90 -16.10 20.73
C ALA A 14 16.34 -16.07 19.30
N GLU A 15 16.75 -17.01 18.45
CA GLU A 15 16.24 -17.13 17.08
C GLU A 15 14.76 -17.54 17.06
N LYS A 16 14.35 -18.40 18.01
CA LYS A 16 12.95 -18.84 18.14
C LYS A 16 12.05 -17.74 18.69
N ALA A 17 12.56 -16.94 19.63
CA ALA A 17 11.85 -15.78 20.16
C ALA A 17 11.69 -14.65 19.12
N LEU A 18 12.70 -14.39 18.29
CA LEU A 18 12.59 -13.42 17.19
C LEU A 18 11.59 -13.86 16.12
N LEU A 19 11.56 -15.16 15.77
CA LEU A 19 10.58 -15.69 14.82
C LEU A 19 9.16 -15.69 15.42
N GLU A 20 9.03 -15.95 16.72
CA GLU A 20 7.75 -15.87 17.43
C GLU A 20 7.27 -14.41 17.57
N GLU A 21 8.16 -13.45 17.84
CA GLU A 21 7.84 -12.01 17.85
C GLU A 21 7.52 -11.46 16.45
N GLU A 22 8.19 -11.93 15.40
CA GLU A 22 7.93 -11.55 14.00
C GLU A 22 6.62 -12.18 13.49
N GLU A 23 6.30 -13.40 13.93
CA GLU A 23 5.02 -14.08 13.67
C GLU A 23 3.87 -13.48 14.50
N GLU A 24 4.11 -13.03 15.74
CA GLU A 24 3.15 -12.35 16.61
C GLU A 24 2.90 -10.89 16.18
N ALA A 25 3.93 -10.19 15.70
CA ALA A 25 3.80 -8.88 15.05
C ALA A 25 3.10 -8.98 13.69
N ALA A 26 3.29 -10.08 12.94
CA ALA A 26 2.52 -10.37 11.73
C ALA A 26 1.08 -10.82 12.02
N ALA A 27 0.80 -11.35 13.22
CA ALA A 27 -0.51 -11.88 13.62
C ALA A 27 -1.42 -10.87 14.34
N ALA A 28 -0.92 -9.69 14.77
CA ALA A 28 -1.67 -8.74 15.59
C ALA A 28 -1.86 -7.33 14.99
N GLU A 29 -1.50 -7.11 13.72
CA GLU A 29 -1.83 -5.86 13.02
C GLU A 29 -3.21 -6.00 12.35
N ASN A 30 -4.24 -5.53 13.04
CA ASN A 30 -5.61 -5.49 12.54
C ASN A 30 -5.67 -4.85 11.13
N PRO A 31 -6.31 -5.49 10.14
CA PRO A 31 -6.31 -4.99 8.78
C PRO A 31 -7.00 -3.63 8.68
N LEU A 32 -6.41 -2.71 7.93
CA LEU A 32 -7.00 -1.40 7.68
C LEU A 32 -7.98 -1.51 6.51
N ALA A 33 -9.17 -0.92 6.68
CA ALA A 33 -10.08 -0.64 5.58
C ALA A 33 -9.83 0.77 5.05
N PHE A 34 -9.67 0.92 3.73
CA PHE A 34 -9.61 2.21 3.06
C PHE A 34 -11.00 2.59 2.56
N LEU A 35 -11.50 3.74 3.01
CA LEU A 35 -12.82 4.26 2.71
C LEU A 35 -12.72 5.53 1.86
N CYS A 36 -13.73 5.81 1.03
CA CYS A 36 -13.84 7.08 0.33
C CYS A 36 -14.20 8.19 1.31
N SER A 37 -13.42 9.28 1.38
CA SER A 37 -13.72 10.41 2.28
C SER A 37 -15.03 11.14 1.97
N GLY A 38 -15.56 11.01 0.74
CA GLY A 38 -16.79 11.68 0.32
C GLY A 38 -18.11 10.93 0.61
N CYS A 39 -18.09 9.60 0.72
CA CYS A 39 -19.32 8.81 0.96
C CYS A 39 -19.12 7.54 1.83
N PRO A 40 -18.08 7.53 2.67
CA PRO A 40 -17.52 6.41 3.43
C PRO A 40 -17.63 4.99 2.86
N ARG A 41 -17.64 4.80 1.54
CA ARG A 41 -17.71 3.45 0.95
C ARG A 41 -16.34 2.78 0.93
N PRO A 42 -16.27 1.45 1.16
CA PRO A 42 -15.01 0.70 1.08
C PRO A 42 -14.40 0.73 -0.33
N LEU A 43 -13.14 1.15 -0.40
CA LEU A 43 -12.33 1.21 -1.61
C LEU A 43 -11.39 0.01 -1.71
N ASP A 44 -10.77 -0.40 -0.60
CA ASP A 44 -10.04 -1.66 -0.46
C ASP A 44 -9.67 -1.92 1.02
N TYR A 45 -8.87 -2.95 1.26
CA TYR A 45 -8.23 -3.26 2.55
C TYR A 45 -6.69 -3.27 2.42
N SER A 46 -5.96 -3.12 3.53
CA SER A 46 -4.48 -3.14 3.55
C SER A 46 -3.86 -4.45 3.05
N LEU A 47 -4.64 -5.52 2.92
CA LEU A 47 -4.19 -6.82 2.39
C LEU A 47 -3.64 -6.74 0.96
N SER A 48 -4.02 -5.72 0.18
CA SER A 48 -3.55 -5.51 -1.19
C SER A 48 -2.45 -4.44 -1.30
N TRP A 49 -2.02 -3.87 -0.17
CA TRP A 49 -1.06 -2.77 -0.12
C TRP A 49 0.32 -3.23 -0.58
N VAL A 50 0.87 -2.53 -1.59
CA VAL A 50 2.22 -2.77 -2.12
C VAL A 50 3.25 -1.86 -1.44
N SER A 51 2.99 -0.55 -1.39
CA SER A 51 3.90 0.45 -0.81
C SER A 51 3.15 1.76 -0.57
N GLY A 52 3.52 2.47 0.50
CA GLY A 52 3.18 3.88 0.69
C GLY A 52 4.49 4.65 0.74
N ARG A 53 4.63 5.69 -0.08
CA ARG A 53 5.86 6.46 -0.17
C ARG A 53 5.52 7.91 0.16
N GLU A 54 6.12 8.43 1.22
CA GLU A 54 5.78 9.75 1.80
C GLU A 54 5.96 10.90 0.80
N ASP A 55 6.83 10.72 -0.19
CA ASP A 55 7.09 11.64 -1.30
C ASP A 55 5.95 11.73 -2.33
N THR A 56 5.02 10.76 -2.36
CA THR A 56 4.02 10.65 -3.44
C THR A 56 2.58 10.94 -3.03
N ASN A 57 2.29 11.20 -1.75
CA ASN A 57 0.93 11.45 -1.22
C ASN A 57 -0.14 10.45 -1.75
N CYS A 58 0.27 9.21 -2.03
CA CYS A 58 -0.63 8.15 -2.47
C CYS A 58 -0.21 6.78 -1.92
N ILE A 59 -1.19 5.91 -1.74
CA ILE A 59 -0.98 4.49 -1.47
C ILE A 59 -1.07 3.70 -2.77
N LEU A 60 -0.22 2.67 -2.92
CA LEU A 60 -0.23 1.78 -4.07
C LEU A 60 -0.86 0.45 -3.70
N LEU A 61 -1.93 0.08 -4.41
CA LEU A 61 -2.69 -1.15 -4.20
C LEU A 61 -2.65 -2.04 -5.44
N ARG A 62 -2.62 -3.36 -5.23
CA ARG A 62 -2.72 -4.35 -6.33
C ARG A 62 -4.12 -4.46 -6.92
N CYS A 63 -5.13 -4.25 -6.08
CA CYS A 63 -6.53 -4.30 -6.46
C CYS A 63 -7.29 -3.13 -5.83
N VAL A 64 -8.56 -3.00 -6.19
CA VAL A 64 -9.54 -2.14 -5.55
C VAL A 64 -10.89 -2.84 -5.62
N SER A 65 -11.80 -2.45 -4.74
CA SER A 65 -13.17 -2.96 -4.72
C SER A 65 -13.96 -2.54 -5.97
N CYS A 66 -15.11 -3.17 -6.17
CA CYS A 66 -16.03 -2.80 -7.25
C CYS A 66 -16.64 -1.40 -7.08
N ASN A 67 -16.40 -0.70 -5.95
CA ASN A 67 -16.83 0.67 -5.71
C ASN A 67 -15.91 1.72 -6.37
N VAL A 68 -14.79 1.30 -6.96
CA VAL A 68 -13.91 2.15 -7.76
C VAL A 68 -14.21 1.92 -9.25
N SER A 69 -14.28 3.00 -10.02
CA SER A 69 -14.33 2.98 -11.47
C SER A 69 -13.09 3.62 -12.07
N VAL A 70 -12.60 3.04 -13.17
CA VAL A 70 -11.52 3.60 -13.98
C VAL A 70 -12.13 4.38 -15.14
N ASP A 71 -11.67 5.61 -15.33
CA ASP A 71 -12.03 6.43 -16.48
C ASP A 71 -11.54 5.79 -17.78
N LYS A 72 -12.35 5.91 -18.84
CA LYS A 72 -11.98 5.43 -20.17
C LYS A 72 -10.99 6.38 -20.85
N GLU A 73 -10.94 7.64 -20.39
CA GLU A 73 -10.03 8.64 -20.92
C GLU A 73 -8.61 8.46 -20.36
N GLN A 74 -7.64 8.32 -21.26
CA GLN A 74 -6.21 8.31 -20.93
C GLN A 74 -5.63 9.73 -21.03
N LYS A 75 -4.90 10.14 -19.99
CA LYS A 75 -4.31 11.49 -19.87
C LYS A 75 -2.79 11.40 -19.79
N LEU A 76 -2.09 12.21 -20.59
CA LEU A 76 -0.64 12.35 -20.49
C LEU A 76 -0.30 13.32 -19.36
N SER A 77 0.41 12.84 -18.33
CA SER A 77 0.86 13.69 -17.23
C SER A 77 1.98 14.63 -17.69
N LYS A 78 1.81 15.90 -17.32
CA LYS A 78 2.79 16.98 -17.53
C LYS A 78 3.41 17.44 -16.21
N CYS A 79 3.09 16.77 -15.10
CA CYS A 79 3.68 17.07 -13.80
C CYS A 79 5.18 16.71 -13.82
N LYS A 80 6.04 17.49 -13.18
CA LYS A 80 7.51 17.28 -13.24
C LYS A 80 7.91 15.85 -12.88
N ASP A 81 7.34 15.29 -11.83
CA ASP A 81 7.72 13.98 -11.29
C ASP A 81 6.99 12.81 -11.96
N GLU A 82 6.10 13.10 -12.89
CA GLU A 82 5.30 12.10 -13.61
C GLU A 82 5.30 12.35 -15.13
N ASN A 83 6.16 13.24 -15.60
CA ASN A 83 6.14 13.73 -16.96
C ASN A 83 6.34 12.55 -17.93
N GLY A 84 5.43 12.43 -18.90
CA GLY A 84 5.44 11.33 -19.85
C GLY A 84 4.69 10.07 -19.39
N CYS A 85 4.08 10.06 -18.20
CA CYS A 85 3.18 8.98 -17.79
C CYS A 85 1.83 9.08 -18.49
N ILE A 86 1.26 7.94 -18.87
CA ILE A 86 -0.15 7.85 -19.30
C ILE A 86 -0.97 7.36 -18.12
N LEU A 87 -1.97 8.15 -17.72
CA LEU A 87 -2.78 7.97 -16.53
C LEU A 87 -4.25 7.74 -16.91
N GLU A 88 -4.91 6.82 -16.21
CA GLU A 88 -6.37 6.70 -16.19
C GLU A 88 -6.87 7.15 -14.81
N THR A 89 -7.90 7.99 -14.78
CA THR A 89 -8.40 8.56 -13.51
C THR A 89 -9.28 7.55 -12.78
N LEU A 90 -9.12 7.47 -11.45
CA LEU A 90 -9.96 6.66 -10.57
C LEU A 90 -11.06 7.50 -9.94
N TYR A 91 -12.28 6.98 -9.94
CA TYR A 91 -13.45 7.61 -9.36
C TYR A 91 -14.17 6.69 -8.38
N CYS A 92 -14.70 7.26 -7.30
CA CYS A 92 -15.65 6.56 -6.45
C CYS A 92 -16.99 6.44 -7.17
N LYS A 93 -17.52 5.22 -7.34
CA LYS A 93 -18.85 5.01 -7.95
C LYS A 93 -20.00 5.57 -7.11
N GLY A 94 -19.77 5.82 -5.82
CA GLY A 94 -20.79 6.32 -4.89
C GLY A 94 -21.04 7.82 -4.99
N CYS A 95 -19.99 8.62 -5.10
CA CYS A 95 -20.06 10.09 -5.08
C CYS A 95 -19.32 10.77 -6.23
N SER A 96 -18.72 10.01 -7.15
CA SER A 96 -17.90 10.51 -8.26
C SER A 96 -16.67 11.32 -7.83
N LEU A 97 -16.25 11.22 -6.55
CA LEU A 97 -15.01 11.82 -6.09
C LEU A 97 -13.83 11.21 -6.85
N LYS A 98 -12.90 12.06 -7.31
CA LYS A 98 -11.63 11.62 -7.90
C LYS A 98 -10.75 11.05 -6.79
N LEU A 99 -10.39 9.78 -6.89
CA LEU A 99 -9.63 9.06 -5.86
C LEU A 99 -8.13 8.98 -6.17
N GLY A 100 -7.73 9.12 -7.44
CA GLY A 100 -6.34 8.92 -7.85
C GLY A 100 -6.22 8.47 -9.30
N HIS A 101 -5.21 7.63 -9.60
CA HIS A 101 -4.90 7.22 -10.97
C HIS A 101 -4.33 5.79 -11.05
N VAL A 102 -4.42 5.19 -12.25
CA VAL A 102 -3.63 4.02 -12.66
C VAL A 102 -2.64 4.45 -13.73
N TYR A 103 -1.37 4.08 -13.56
CA TYR A 103 -0.31 4.41 -14.52
C TYR A 103 -0.22 3.30 -15.58
N ARG A 104 -0.62 3.60 -16.81
CA ARG A 104 -0.60 2.66 -17.95
C ARG A 104 0.74 2.63 -18.68
N CYS A 105 1.37 3.78 -18.77
CA CYS A 105 2.73 3.89 -19.31
C CYS A 105 3.55 4.74 -18.36
N THR A 106 4.76 4.27 -18.07
CA THR A 106 5.68 4.89 -17.11
C THR A 106 7.09 4.90 -17.69
N PRO A 107 7.89 5.95 -17.42
CA PRO A 107 9.34 5.89 -17.57
C PRO A 107 9.92 4.91 -16.54
N LYS A 108 11.12 4.37 -16.81
CA LYS A 108 11.76 3.31 -15.99
C LYS A 108 11.81 3.63 -14.48
N ASN A 109 12.03 4.88 -14.11
CA ASN A 109 12.09 5.30 -12.71
C ASN A 109 10.73 5.25 -11.98
N LEU A 110 9.62 5.10 -12.71
CA LEU A 110 8.25 5.01 -12.20
C LEU A 110 7.60 3.65 -12.48
N ASP A 111 8.35 2.67 -13.00
CA ASP A 111 7.82 1.34 -13.33
C ASP A 111 7.22 0.61 -12.13
N TYR A 112 7.66 0.96 -10.91
CA TYR A 112 7.08 0.45 -9.67
C TYR A 112 5.61 0.85 -9.45
N LYS A 113 5.10 1.88 -10.15
CA LYS A 113 3.69 2.32 -10.11
C LYS A 113 2.85 1.73 -11.24
N ARG A 114 3.47 1.11 -12.25
CA ARG A 114 2.79 0.68 -13.47
C ARG A 114 1.73 -0.37 -13.14
N ASP A 115 0.52 -0.17 -13.68
CA ASP A 115 -0.65 -1.03 -13.50
C ASP A 115 -1.07 -1.26 -12.03
N LEU A 116 -0.60 -0.41 -11.10
CA LEU A 116 -1.10 -0.36 -9.72
C LEU A 116 -2.13 0.76 -9.57
N PHE A 117 -3.01 0.60 -8.59
CA PHE A 117 -3.97 1.64 -8.18
C PHE A 117 -3.28 2.59 -7.21
N CYS A 118 -3.06 3.84 -7.61
CA CYS A 118 -2.52 4.90 -6.74
C CYS A 118 -3.69 5.75 -6.23
N LEU A 119 -4.10 5.53 -4.98
CA LEU A 119 -5.14 6.30 -4.31
C LEU A 119 -4.51 7.44 -3.52
N SER A 120 -5.00 8.66 -3.72
CA SER A 120 -4.52 9.84 -3.00
C SER A 120 -4.93 9.77 -1.52
N VAL A 121 -3.97 10.00 -0.63
CA VAL A 121 -4.19 10.00 0.83
C VAL A 121 -5.24 11.04 1.23
N GLU A 122 -5.36 12.15 0.51
CA GLU A 122 -6.35 13.21 0.79
C GLU A 122 -7.80 12.79 0.52
N THR A 123 -7.99 11.73 -0.27
CA THR A 123 -9.31 11.31 -0.78
C THR A 123 -9.82 10.03 -0.11
N ILE A 124 -9.04 9.49 0.83
CA ILE A 124 -9.30 8.25 1.53
C ILE A 124 -9.24 8.44 3.04
N GLU A 125 -10.02 7.64 3.77
CA GLU A 125 -9.95 7.50 5.22
C GLU A 125 -9.54 6.06 5.54
N SER A 126 -8.72 5.85 6.57
CA SER A 126 -8.35 4.51 7.04
C SER A 126 -9.06 4.17 8.34
N TYR A 127 -9.61 2.97 8.43
CA TYR A 127 -10.27 2.45 9.63
C TYR A 127 -9.67 1.09 10.01
N THR A 128 -9.17 0.95 11.24
CA THR A 128 -8.65 -0.31 11.77
C THR A 128 -9.80 -1.24 12.13
N LEU A 129 -9.76 -2.47 11.61
CA LEU A 129 -10.77 -3.48 11.90
C LEU A 129 -10.36 -4.27 13.15
N ASP A 130 -10.99 -3.98 14.29
CA ASP A 130 -10.82 -4.79 15.49
C ASP A 130 -11.48 -6.17 15.30
N VAL A 131 -10.65 -7.22 15.17
CA VAL A 131 -11.07 -8.62 15.02
C VAL A 131 -11.11 -9.33 16.37
#